data_AF-A0A0U5B6D5-F1
#
_entry.id   AF-A0A0U5B6D5-F1
#
_cell.length_a   1.000
_cell.length_b   1.000
_cell.length_c   1.000
_cell.angle_alpha   90.00
_cell.angle_beta   90.00
_cell.angle_gamma   90.00
#
_symmetry.space_group_name_H-M   'P 1'
#
loop_
_entity.id
_entity.type
_entity.pdbx_description
1 polymer ?
#
loop_
_entity_poly.entity_id
_entity_poly.type
_entity_poly.pdbx_seq_one_letter_code
_entity_poly.pdbx_strand_id
1 'polypeptide(L)'
;MWVTRFAPSPTGFLHLGHVASALFGWRYAKPGGRWLVRMEDIDPQRCRAEYATAILKDLDWLGLKPDGAVLYQSARMSAYARTLAELDRLGVLYPCFCTRSKIAREQAGMFSAPHTAPDGSLLYPGTCRHLSGPERARRLAEGKPHVLRLDMEKALALVREKASLEAEAEAEAEAEAEAEAEAEAEAEAEAEAEAEAEAEAEAEAEAEAEAEAEAEAEAEAEALPARSQCGHSPHASERTQRWGEGQQQARTGGTEQDHFQMTRSVWPLVYEDLDRGRVVCTPELFGDVVLARRDVPASYHLCVTHDDAMQGVTLVARGEDLRPATDLHRLLQALMGWRTPTYVFHPLLCDAQGRRLSKRDGAASVREMRVAGMTPEAVRAMAVFAGCST
;
A
#
# COMPACT_ATOMS: atom_id res chain seq x y z
N MET A 1 6.77 -1.19 11.28
CA MET A 1 7.16 -2.61 11.31
C MET A 1 6.65 -3.29 10.06
N TRP A 2 7.35 -4.30 9.54
CA TRP A 2 6.98 -4.97 8.28
C TRP A 2 5.95 -6.09 8.48
N VAL A 3 5.00 -6.19 7.56
CA VAL A 3 4.14 -7.35 7.35
C VAL A 3 4.56 -7.96 6.02
N THR A 4 5.15 -9.14 6.07
CA THR A 4 5.61 -9.89 4.88
C THR A 4 4.86 -11.21 4.78
N ARG A 5 5.04 -11.92 3.67
CA ARG A 5 4.45 -13.25 3.46
C ARG A 5 5.33 -14.16 2.61
N PHE A 6 5.29 -15.44 2.94
CA PHE A 6 5.76 -16.52 2.09
C PHE A 6 4.57 -17.19 1.40
N ALA A 7 4.54 -17.15 0.07
CA ALA A 7 3.39 -17.55 -0.72
C ALA A 7 3.71 -18.70 -1.71
N PRO A 8 3.99 -19.93 -1.24
CA PRO A 8 4.30 -21.05 -2.14
C PRO A 8 3.05 -21.64 -2.80
N SER A 9 3.17 -22.06 -4.06
CA SER A 9 2.19 -22.94 -4.70
C SER A 9 2.48 -24.41 -4.34
N PRO A 10 1.52 -25.17 -3.75
CA PRO A 10 1.73 -26.53 -3.27
C PRO A 10 1.73 -27.57 -4.41
N THR A 11 2.76 -27.47 -5.26
CA THR A 11 2.96 -28.27 -6.49
C THR A 11 4.11 -29.28 -6.36
N GLY A 12 4.72 -29.36 -5.17
CA GLY A 12 5.85 -30.21 -4.84
C GLY A 12 6.35 -29.91 -3.43
N PHE A 13 7.37 -30.65 -2.97
CA PHE A 13 7.99 -30.45 -1.66
C PHE A 13 8.82 -29.16 -1.58
N LEU A 14 9.12 -28.74 -0.35
CA LEU A 14 9.96 -27.58 -0.08
C LEU A 14 11.43 -27.92 -0.42
N HIS A 15 12.15 -27.00 -1.05
CA HIS A 15 13.56 -27.15 -1.44
C HIS A 15 14.33 -25.92 -0.95
N LEU A 16 15.67 -25.93 -1.02
CA LEU A 16 16.49 -24.80 -0.54
C LEU A 16 16.09 -23.44 -1.13
N GLY A 17 15.69 -23.41 -2.41
CA GLY A 17 15.09 -22.23 -3.06
C GLY A 17 13.97 -21.60 -2.23
N HIS A 18 13.01 -22.44 -1.85
CA HIS A 18 11.86 -22.05 -1.03
C HIS A 18 12.28 -21.64 0.38
N VAL A 19 13.25 -22.33 0.99
CA VAL A 19 13.76 -21.99 2.34
C VAL A 19 14.37 -20.59 2.33
N ALA A 20 15.21 -20.28 1.33
CA ALA A 20 15.86 -18.98 1.24
C ALA A 20 14.84 -17.87 1.00
N SER A 21 13.85 -18.07 0.10
CA SER A 21 12.74 -17.13 -0.09
C SER A 21 11.93 -16.89 1.19
N ALA A 22 11.62 -17.96 1.93
CA ALA A 22 10.91 -17.87 3.20
C ALA A 22 11.72 -17.09 4.24
N LEU A 23 13.01 -17.42 4.41
CA LEU A 23 13.93 -16.74 5.32
C LEU A 23 14.12 -15.27 4.96
N PHE A 24 14.17 -14.94 3.67
CA PHE A 24 14.37 -13.57 3.20
C PHE A 24 13.24 -12.65 3.70
N GLY A 25 11.98 -13.01 3.45
CA GLY A 25 10.84 -12.25 3.98
C GLY A 25 10.75 -12.31 5.51
N TRP A 26 11.04 -13.46 6.11
CA TRP A 26 10.99 -13.64 7.57
C TRP A 26 11.97 -12.73 8.31
N ARG A 27 13.19 -12.55 7.78
CA ARG A 27 14.21 -11.65 8.34
C ARG A 27 13.77 -10.19 8.33
N TYR A 28 13.08 -9.73 7.28
CA TYR A 28 12.51 -8.38 7.27
C TYR A 28 11.39 -8.21 8.30
N ALA A 29 10.57 -9.25 8.50
CA ALA A 29 9.50 -9.19 9.49
C ALA A 29 10.00 -9.24 10.94
N LYS A 30 11.20 -9.73 11.24
CA LYS A 30 11.64 -9.95 12.64
C LYS A 30 12.82 -9.04 13.05
N PRO A 31 12.90 -8.62 14.33
CA PRO A 31 11.89 -8.77 15.39
C PRO A 31 10.75 -7.73 15.29
N GLY A 32 9.53 -8.10 15.72
CA GLY A 32 8.41 -7.16 15.92
C GLY A 32 7.36 -7.07 14.82
N GLY A 33 7.67 -7.41 13.57
CA GLY A 33 6.71 -7.51 12.48
C GLY A 33 6.00 -8.87 12.39
N ARG A 34 5.17 -9.00 11.34
CA ARG A 34 4.38 -10.20 11.04
C ARG A 34 4.88 -10.88 9.76
N TRP A 35 5.06 -12.18 9.82
CA TRP A 35 5.41 -13.03 8.69
C TRP A 35 4.27 -14.03 8.45
N LEU A 36 3.54 -13.86 7.35
CA LEU A 36 2.38 -14.65 7.00
C LEU A 36 2.77 -15.81 6.07
N VAL A 37 1.94 -16.86 6.03
CA VAL A 37 2.05 -17.92 5.03
C VAL A 37 0.74 -18.02 4.25
N ARG A 38 0.85 -18.09 2.92
CA ARG A 38 -0.27 -18.21 1.99
C ARG A 38 -0.03 -19.35 1.01
N MET A 39 -0.96 -20.28 0.89
CA MET A 39 -0.91 -21.34 -0.12
C MET A 39 -1.53 -20.83 -1.41
N GLU A 40 -0.71 -20.71 -2.45
CA GLU A 40 -1.17 -20.30 -3.79
C GLU A 40 -1.67 -21.50 -4.59
N ASP A 41 -2.81 -22.03 -4.15
CA ASP A 41 -3.41 -23.29 -4.60
C ASP A 41 -4.59 -23.11 -5.58
N ILE A 42 -4.57 -22.02 -6.36
CA ILE A 42 -5.61 -21.67 -7.34
C ILE A 42 -5.68 -22.61 -8.55
N ASP A 43 -4.63 -23.40 -8.79
CA ASP A 43 -4.57 -24.36 -9.89
C ASP A 43 -4.78 -25.78 -9.37
N PRO A 44 -6.01 -26.33 -9.41
CA PRO A 44 -6.30 -27.65 -8.86
C PRO A 44 -5.61 -28.78 -9.64
N GLN A 45 -5.18 -28.54 -10.88
CA GLN A 45 -4.50 -29.56 -11.67
C GLN A 45 -3.08 -29.79 -11.17
N ARG A 46 -2.39 -28.72 -10.75
CA ARG A 46 -1.00 -28.79 -10.26
C ARG A 46 -0.90 -28.88 -8.74
N CYS A 47 -1.87 -28.38 -8.00
CA CYS A 47 -1.82 -28.30 -6.53
C CYS A 47 -2.35 -29.57 -5.85
N ARG A 48 -1.70 -29.98 -4.76
CA ARG A 48 -2.15 -31.13 -3.93
C ARG A 48 -2.08 -30.77 -2.45
N ALA A 49 -3.09 -31.19 -1.69
CA ALA A 49 -3.18 -30.95 -0.24
C ALA A 49 -2.01 -31.59 0.54
N GLU A 50 -1.48 -32.71 0.05
CA GLU A 50 -0.31 -33.38 0.64
C GLU A 50 0.94 -32.48 0.62
N TYR A 51 1.15 -31.71 -0.46
CA TYR A 51 2.27 -30.79 -0.56
C TYR A 51 2.09 -29.58 0.36
N ALA A 52 0.87 -29.04 0.47
CA ALA A 52 0.59 -27.96 1.42
C ALA A 52 0.87 -28.41 2.86
N THR A 53 0.43 -29.61 3.23
CA THR A 53 0.68 -30.20 4.55
C THR A 53 2.17 -30.41 4.80
N ALA A 54 2.89 -30.95 3.81
CA ALA A 54 4.33 -31.17 3.92
C ALA A 54 5.12 -29.86 4.02
N ILE A 55 4.75 -28.83 3.25
CA ILE A 55 5.34 -27.49 3.31
C ILE A 55 5.21 -26.92 4.72
N LEU A 56 4.01 -26.95 5.33
CA LEU A 56 3.80 -26.43 6.68
C LEU A 56 4.61 -27.19 7.73
N LYS A 57 4.67 -28.53 7.61
CA LYS A 57 5.49 -29.36 8.49
C LYS A 57 6.98 -29.04 8.37
N ASP A 58 7.46 -28.80 7.16
CA ASP A 58 8.86 -28.46 6.91
C ASP A 58 9.18 -27.04 7.42
N LEU A 59 8.26 -26.08 7.26
CA LEU A 59 8.40 -24.72 7.84
C LEU A 59 8.45 -24.75 9.38
N ASP A 60 7.55 -25.52 10.03
CA ASP A 60 7.56 -25.67 11.48
C ASP A 60 8.86 -26.31 11.98
N TRP A 61 9.32 -27.37 11.31
CA TRP A 61 10.60 -28.01 11.60
C TRP A 61 11.80 -27.06 11.44
N LEU A 62 11.75 -26.15 10.46
CA LEU A 62 12.75 -25.10 10.26
C LEU A 62 12.69 -23.97 11.30
N GLY A 63 11.67 -23.95 12.18
CA GLY A 63 11.42 -22.88 13.14
C GLY A 63 10.74 -21.63 12.52
N LEU A 64 10.20 -21.75 11.31
CA LEU A 64 9.54 -20.67 10.58
C LEU A 64 8.03 -20.74 10.78
N LYS A 65 7.56 -20.22 11.91
CA LYS A 65 6.13 -20.21 12.26
C LYS A 65 5.45 -18.95 11.72
N PRO A 66 4.30 -19.09 11.01
CA PRO A 66 3.53 -17.94 10.55
C PRO A 66 2.87 -17.20 11.70
N ASP A 67 2.82 -15.87 11.61
CA ASP A 67 2.06 -15.00 12.51
C ASP A 67 0.58 -14.96 12.08
N GLY A 68 -0.20 -15.95 12.51
CA GLY A 68 -1.64 -16.05 12.26
C GLY A 68 -2.02 -17.25 11.40
N ALA A 69 -3.29 -17.30 10.98
CA ALA A 69 -3.82 -18.40 10.19
C ALA A 69 -3.20 -18.44 8.78
N VAL A 70 -2.87 -19.65 8.32
CA VAL A 70 -2.45 -19.88 6.94
C VAL A 70 -3.64 -19.68 6.01
N LEU A 71 -3.48 -18.82 5.01
CA LEU A 71 -4.52 -18.53 4.03
C LEU A 71 -4.36 -19.47 2.82
N TYR A 72 -5.47 -20.04 2.35
CA TYR A 72 -5.51 -20.86 1.14
C TYR A 72 -6.31 -20.12 0.08
N GLN A 73 -5.72 -19.89 -1.10
CA GLN A 73 -6.38 -19.14 -2.16
C GLN A 73 -7.58 -19.90 -2.73
N SER A 74 -7.54 -21.23 -2.76
CA SER A 74 -8.66 -22.09 -3.15
C SER A 74 -9.94 -21.82 -2.34
N ALA A 75 -9.80 -21.40 -1.08
CA ALA A 75 -10.92 -21.03 -0.21
C ALA A 75 -11.45 -19.60 -0.44
N ARG A 76 -10.86 -18.82 -1.35
CA ARG A 76 -11.13 -17.39 -1.56
C ARG A 76 -11.74 -17.06 -2.91
N MET A 77 -12.17 -18.06 -3.66
CA MET A 77 -12.77 -17.86 -4.99
C MET A 77 -13.92 -16.84 -4.99
N SER A 78 -14.73 -16.77 -3.92
CA SER A 78 -15.81 -15.78 -3.81
C SER A 78 -15.28 -14.35 -3.67
N ALA A 79 -14.15 -14.14 -2.99
CA ALA A 79 -13.50 -12.83 -2.86
C ALA A 79 -12.91 -12.36 -4.20
N TYR A 80 -12.31 -13.29 -4.95
CA TYR A 80 -11.80 -12.98 -6.28
C TYR A 80 -12.93 -12.71 -7.29
N ALA A 81 -14.04 -13.43 -7.20
CA ALA A 81 -15.23 -13.16 -8.01
C ALA A 81 -15.78 -11.74 -7.76
N ARG A 82 -15.82 -11.28 -6.49
CA ARG A 82 -16.21 -9.89 -6.17
C ARG A 82 -15.24 -8.87 -6.76
N THR A 83 -13.94 -9.16 -6.73
CA THR A 83 -12.92 -8.29 -7.34
C THR A 83 -13.08 -8.20 -8.85
N LEU A 84 -13.35 -9.33 -9.52
CA LEU A 84 -13.62 -9.36 -10.96
C LEU A 84 -14.89 -8.60 -11.31
N ALA A 85 -15.95 -8.73 -10.51
CA ALA A 85 -17.18 -7.97 -10.70
C ALA A 85 -16.95 -6.46 -10.57
N GLU A 86 -16.07 -6.04 -9.66
CA GLU A 86 -15.70 -4.62 -9.54
C GLU A 86 -14.90 -4.13 -10.75
N LEU A 87 -13.90 -4.89 -11.20
CA LEU A 87 -13.16 -4.56 -12.43
C LEU A 87 -14.08 -4.52 -13.66
N ASP A 88 -15.09 -5.39 -13.73
CA ASP A 88 -16.11 -5.36 -14.79
C ASP A 88 -16.98 -4.09 -14.69
N ARG A 89 -17.37 -3.70 -13.47
CA ARG A 89 -18.12 -2.46 -13.20
C ARG A 89 -17.32 -1.22 -13.62
N LEU A 90 -16.00 -1.23 -13.43
CA LEU A 90 -15.09 -0.19 -13.92
C LEU A 90 -14.96 -0.17 -15.45
N GLY A 91 -15.54 -1.13 -16.17
CA GLY A 91 -15.53 -1.17 -17.63
C GLY A 91 -14.18 -1.55 -18.26
N VAL A 92 -13.26 -2.09 -17.45
CA VAL A 92 -11.89 -2.45 -17.86
C VAL A 92 -11.73 -3.93 -18.18
N LEU A 93 -12.81 -4.73 -18.10
CA LEU A 93 -12.79 -6.14 -18.50
C LEU A 93 -13.52 -6.37 -19.82
N TYR A 94 -13.10 -7.43 -20.54
CA TYR A 94 -13.86 -7.96 -21.65
C TYR A 94 -13.68 -9.46 -21.87
N PRO A 95 -14.70 -10.16 -22.41
CA PRO A 95 -14.59 -11.56 -22.77
C PRO A 95 -13.79 -11.75 -24.06
N CYS A 96 -12.80 -12.64 -24.02
CA CYS A 96 -12.02 -13.06 -25.16
C CYS A 96 -12.33 -14.52 -25.53
N PHE A 97 -12.71 -14.75 -26.78
CA PHE A 97 -13.07 -16.06 -27.32
C PHE A 97 -11.93 -16.71 -28.13
N CYS A 98 -10.74 -16.08 -28.16
CA CYS A 98 -9.60 -16.61 -28.89
C CYS A 98 -8.98 -17.81 -28.18
N THR A 99 -8.68 -18.86 -28.94
CA THR A 99 -7.87 -19.98 -28.44
C THR A 99 -6.39 -19.60 -28.40
N ARG A 100 -5.60 -20.26 -27.54
CA ARG A 100 -4.13 -20.06 -27.50
C ARG A 100 -3.47 -20.29 -28.85
N SER A 101 -3.90 -21.32 -29.58
CA SER A 101 -3.37 -21.63 -30.92
C SER A 101 -3.72 -20.54 -31.95
N LYS A 102 -4.90 -19.91 -31.84
CA LYS A 102 -5.27 -18.77 -32.69
C LYS A 102 -4.38 -17.55 -32.40
N ILE A 103 -4.18 -17.24 -31.12
CA ILE A 103 -3.31 -16.12 -30.68
C ILE A 103 -1.88 -16.31 -31.21
N ALA A 104 -1.31 -17.51 -31.01
CA ALA A 104 0.04 -17.82 -31.49
C ALA A 104 0.17 -17.68 -33.02
N ARG A 105 -0.85 -18.12 -33.78
CA ARG A 105 -0.88 -17.98 -35.24
C ARG A 105 -0.96 -16.52 -35.69
N GLU A 106 -1.81 -15.73 -35.05
CA GLU A 106 -1.96 -14.30 -35.36
C GLU A 106 -0.66 -13.54 -35.09
N GLN A 107 0.04 -13.85 -33.99
CA GLN A 107 1.34 -13.27 -33.69
C GLN A 107 2.43 -13.66 -34.67
N ALA A 108 2.49 -14.93 -35.11
CA ALA A 108 3.48 -15.39 -36.08
C ALA A 108 3.35 -14.68 -37.45
N GLY A 109 2.19 -14.11 -37.77
CA GLY A 109 1.98 -13.29 -38.96
C GLY A 109 2.38 -11.81 -38.81
N MET A 110 2.69 -11.35 -37.59
CA MET A 110 3.11 -9.97 -37.33
C MET A 110 4.64 -9.90 -37.32
N PHE A 111 5.25 -9.23 -38.30
CA PHE A 111 6.71 -9.30 -38.53
C PHE A 111 7.57 -8.41 -37.61
N SER A 112 6.97 -7.59 -36.73
CA SER A 112 7.73 -6.53 -36.03
C SER A 112 7.15 -6.18 -34.65
N ALA A 113 7.52 -6.94 -33.60
CA ALA A 113 7.54 -6.55 -32.18
C ALA A 113 7.87 -7.79 -31.31
N PRO A 114 8.36 -7.63 -30.06
CA PRO A 114 8.46 -8.77 -29.13
C PRO A 114 7.09 -9.44 -28.99
N HIS A 115 7.01 -10.75 -29.25
CA HIS A 115 5.74 -11.50 -29.13
C HIS A 115 5.40 -11.86 -27.68
N THR A 116 6.28 -11.52 -26.73
CA THR A 116 6.20 -11.91 -25.34
C THR A 116 6.18 -10.72 -24.41
N ALA A 117 5.31 -10.77 -23.41
CA ALA A 117 5.30 -9.89 -22.26
C ALA A 117 6.57 -10.09 -21.40
N PRO A 118 6.87 -9.19 -20.45
CA PRO A 118 8.04 -9.30 -19.57
C PRO A 118 8.12 -10.59 -18.74
N ASP A 119 6.99 -11.27 -18.50
CA ASP A 119 6.93 -12.57 -17.82
C ASP A 119 7.07 -13.78 -18.78
N GLY A 120 7.33 -13.52 -20.06
CA GLY A 120 7.43 -14.52 -21.12
C GLY A 120 6.08 -15.01 -21.67
N SER A 121 4.95 -14.49 -21.17
CA SER A 121 3.62 -14.83 -21.70
C SER A 121 3.40 -14.21 -23.09
N LEU A 122 2.55 -14.83 -23.92
CA LEU A 122 2.26 -14.29 -25.25
C LEU A 122 1.38 -13.05 -25.16
N LEU A 123 1.81 -11.97 -25.81
CA LEU A 123 1.01 -10.75 -25.93
C LEU A 123 -0.27 -11.01 -26.72
N TYR A 124 -1.38 -10.48 -26.22
CA TYR A 124 -2.64 -10.62 -26.91
C TYR A 124 -2.76 -9.63 -28.08
N PRO A 125 -3.08 -10.08 -29.32
CA PRO A 125 -3.16 -9.20 -30.49
C PRO A 125 -4.41 -8.31 -30.55
N GLY A 126 -5.28 -8.30 -29.53
CA GLY A 126 -6.45 -7.41 -29.49
C GLY A 126 -7.68 -7.88 -30.28
N THR A 127 -7.66 -9.08 -30.87
CA THR A 127 -8.71 -9.61 -31.78
C THR A 127 -10.15 -9.54 -31.25
N CYS A 128 -10.35 -9.69 -29.94
CA CYS A 128 -11.66 -9.62 -29.27
C CYS A 128 -11.89 -8.27 -28.55
N ARG A 129 -10.86 -7.42 -28.40
CA ARG A 129 -10.94 -6.14 -27.69
C ARG A 129 -12.00 -5.24 -28.31
N HIS A 130 -12.08 -5.21 -29.63
CA HIS A 130 -12.99 -4.32 -30.37
C HIS A 130 -14.32 -4.99 -30.78
N LEU A 131 -14.66 -6.17 -30.25
CA LEU A 131 -15.99 -6.76 -30.50
C LEU A 131 -17.08 -5.85 -29.92
N SER A 132 -18.12 -5.60 -30.71
CA SER A 132 -19.28 -4.82 -30.27
C SER A 132 -20.00 -5.49 -29.09
N GLY A 133 -20.67 -4.68 -28.26
CA GLY A 133 -21.50 -5.19 -27.15
C GLY A 133 -22.50 -6.28 -27.56
N PRO A 134 -23.30 -6.07 -28.63
CA PRO A 134 -24.22 -7.10 -29.13
C PRO A 134 -23.52 -8.40 -29.55
N GLU A 135 -22.36 -8.32 -30.20
CA GLU A 135 -21.60 -9.51 -30.61
C GLU A 135 -21.04 -10.29 -29.41
N ARG A 136 -20.53 -9.58 -28.39
CA ARG A 136 -20.09 -10.19 -27.14
C ARG A 136 -21.24 -10.90 -26.45
N ALA A 137 -22.39 -10.23 -26.30
CA ALA A 137 -23.59 -10.78 -25.67
C ALA A 137 -24.08 -12.04 -26.40
N ARG A 138 -24.12 -12.01 -27.74
CA ARG A 138 -24.48 -13.18 -28.57
C ARG A 138 -23.57 -14.38 -28.28
N ARG A 139 -22.25 -14.19 -28.31
CA ARG A 139 -21.29 -15.29 -28.08
C ARG A 139 -21.34 -15.85 -26.66
N LEU A 140 -21.59 -14.99 -25.67
CA LEU A 140 -21.81 -15.43 -24.29
C LEU A 140 -23.10 -16.24 -24.16
N ALA A 141 -24.20 -15.79 -24.77
CA ALA A 141 -25.48 -16.50 -24.78
C ALA A 141 -25.39 -17.87 -25.48
N GLU A 142 -24.55 -17.98 -26.52
CA GLU A 142 -24.22 -19.25 -27.19
C GLU A 142 -23.35 -20.19 -26.33
N GLY A 143 -22.88 -19.76 -25.16
CA GLY A 143 -22.02 -20.55 -24.29
C GLY A 143 -20.60 -20.76 -24.83
N LYS A 144 -20.12 -19.86 -25.71
CA LYS A 144 -18.75 -19.99 -26.26
C LYS A 144 -17.72 -19.90 -25.13
N PRO A 145 -16.74 -20.83 -25.08
CA PRO A 145 -15.64 -20.74 -24.13
C PRO A 145 -14.91 -19.40 -24.25
N HIS A 146 -14.64 -18.76 -23.12
CA HIS A 146 -13.97 -17.48 -23.08
C HIS A 146 -13.10 -17.35 -21.83
N VAL A 147 -12.22 -16.36 -21.88
CA VAL A 147 -11.45 -15.85 -20.74
C VAL A 147 -11.81 -14.38 -20.53
N LEU A 148 -11.70 -13.87 -19.30
CA LEU A 148 -11.80 -12.44 -19.04
C LEU A 148 -10.40 -11.83 -19.13
N ARG A 149 -10.28 -10.81 -19.98
CA ARG A 149 -9.05 -10.03 -20.13
C ARG A 149 -9.21 -8.65 -19.52
N LEU A 150 -8.12 -8.13 -18.98
CA LEU A 150 -7.98 -6.71 -18.67
C LEU A 150 -7.75 -5.96 -19.99
N ASP A 151 -8.58 -4.96 -20.28
CA ASP A 151 -8.35 -3.97 -21.32
C ASP A 151 -7.28 -3.00 -20.82
N MET A 152 -6.02 -3.21 -21.24
CA MET A 152 -4.88 -2.46 -20.72
C MET A 152 -4.99 -0.96 -21.00
N GLU A 153 -5.53 -0.61 -22.17
CA GLU A 153 -5.69 0.77 -22.60
C GLU A 153 -6.72 1.50 -21.74
N LYS A 154 -7.91 0.91 -21.57
CA LYS A 154 -8.94 1.48 -20.69
C LYS A 154 -8.51 1.55 -19.23
N ALA A 155 -7.82 0.52 -18.75
CA ALA A 155 -7.31 0.48 -17.38
C ALA A 155 -6.34 1.63 -17.11
N LEU A 156 -5.42 1.90 -18.02
CA LEU A 156 -4.46 3.01 -17.88
C LEU A 156 -5.13 4.37 -18.02
N ALA A 157 -6.09 4.52 -18.94
CA ALA A 157 -6.85 5.76 -19.09
C ALA A 157 -7.61 6.10 -17.80
N LEU A 158 -8.31 5.12 -17.22
CA LEU A 158 -9.06 5.30 -15.98
C LEU A 158 -8.17 5.71 -14.80
N VAL A 159 -6.99 5.09 -14.67
CA VAL A 159 -6.05 5.44 -13.59
C VAL A 159 -5.45 6.83 -13.80
N ARG A 160 -5.16 7.23 -15.05
CA ARG A 160 -4.69 8.60 -15.36
C ARG A 160 -5.73 9.65 -15.02
N GLU A 161 -6.97 9.42 -15.44
CA GLU A 161 -8.09 10.30 -15.14
C GLU A 161 -8.30 10.45 -13.63
N LYS A 162 -8.32 9.33 -12.90
CA LYS A 162 -8.44 9.34 -11.44
C LYS A 162 -7.29 10.10 -10.77
N ALA A 163 -6.06 9.93 -11.26
CA ALA A 163 -4.90 10.66 -10.74
C ALA A 163 -4.96 12.16 -11.02
N SER A 164 -5.46 12.59 -12.19
CA SER A 164 -5.65 14.01 -12.51
C SER A 164 -6.67 14.64 -11.56
N LEU A 165 -7.82 13.99 -11.38
CA LEU A 165 -8.89 14.47 -10.51
C LEU A 165 -8.45 14.57 -9.04
N GLU A 166 -7.69 13.59 -8.55
CA GLU A 166 -7.14 13.63 -7.19
C GLU A 166 -6.11 14.75 -7.01
N ALA A 167 -5.28 15.03 -8.02
CA ALA A 167 -4.31 16.12 -7.98
C ALA A 167 -4.97 17.51 -8.05
N GLU A 168 -6.02 17.66 -8.87
CA GLU A 168 -6.83 18.88 -8.94
C GLU A 168 -7.51 19.17 -7.59
N ALA A 169 -8.14 18.17 -6.98
CA ALA A 169 -8.79 18.31 -5.67
C ALA A 169 -7.80 18.63 -4.54
N GLU A 170 -6.58 18.08 -4.59
CA GLU A 170 -5.52 18.42 -3.62
C GLU A 170 -5.04 19.86 -3.78
N ALA A 171 -4.79 20.31 -5.01
CA ALA A 171 -4.37 21.69 -5.27
C ALA A 171 -5.45 22.71 -4.86
N GLU A 172 -6.73 22.38 -5.06
CA GLU A 172 -7.85 23.22 -4.61
C GLU A 172 -7.90 23.28 -3.08
N ALA A 173 -7.79 22.13 -2.39
CA ALA A 173 -7.78 22.10 -0.93
C ALA A 173 -6.56 22.80 -0.29
N GLU A 174 -5.38 22.70 -0.91
CA GLU A 174 -4.18 23.42 -0.47
C GLU A 174 -4.36 24.94 -0.66
N ALA A 175 -4.89 25.38 -1.80
CA ALA A 175 -5.16 26.79 -2.05
C ALA A 175 -6.22 27.38 -1.11
N GLU A 176 -7.29 26.63 -0.81
CA GLU A 176 -8.29 27.03 0.19
C GLU A 176 -7.67 27.15 1.58
N ALA A 177 -6.86 26.18 2.01
CA ALA A 177 -6.20 26.21 3.31
C ALA A 177 -5.19 27.36 3.44
N GLU A 178 -4.43 27.67 2.36
CA GLU A 178 -3.54 28.81 2.33
C GLU A 178 -4.31 30.14 2.41
N ALA A 179 -5.40 30.28 1.65
CA ALA A 179 -6.23 31.49 1.68
C ALA A 179 -6.93 31.72 3.04
N GLU A 180 -7.41 30.66 3.69
CA GLU A 180 -7.96 30.73 5.04
C GLU A 180 -6.90 31.16 6.06
N ALA A 181 -5.69 30.57 6.00
CA ALA A 181 -4.60 30.92 6.89
C ALA A 181 -4.11 32.37 6.70
N GLU A 182 -4.07 32.87 5.46
CA GLU A 182 -3.74 34.28 5.18
C GLU A 182 -4.81 35.24 5.72
N ALA A 183 -6.09 34.93 5.51
CA ALA A 183 -7.20 35.76 6.00
C ALA A 183 -7.26 35.81 7.53
N GLU A 184 -7.01 34.67 8.21
CA GLU A 184 -6.92 34.62 9.67
C GLU A 184 -5.73 35.45 10.19
N ALA A 185 -4.56 35.35 9.55
CA ALA A 185 -3.38 36.11 9.94
C ALA A 185 -3.55 37.63 9.73
N GLU A 186 -4.20 38.05 8.64
CA GLU A 186 -4.55 39.46 8.40
C GLU A 186 -5.54 39.98 9.45
N ALA A 187 -6.58 39.22 9.75
CA ALA A 187 -7.58 39.62 10.75
C ALA A 187 -6.99 39.70 12.17
N GLU A 188 -6.10 38.78 12.55
CA GLU A 188 -5.38 38.84 13.83
C GLU A 188 -4.46 40.07 13.89
N ALA A 189 -3.70 40.35 12.83
CA ALA A 189 -2.81 41.51 12.79
C ALA A 189 -3.57 42.85 12.84
N GLU A 190 -4.72 42.95 12.15
CA GLU A 190 -5.59 44.14 12.23
C GLU A 190 -6.15 44.32 13.64
N ALA A 191 -6.64 43.25 14.28
CA ALA A 191 -7.17 43.31 15.63
C ALA A 191 -6.10 43.68 16.68
N GLU A 192 -4.88 43.18 16.55
CA GLU A 192 -3.75 43.56 17.40
C GLU A 192 -3.39 45.04 17.22
N ALA A 193 -3.31 45.52 15.97
CA ALA A 193 -3.00 46.92 15.69
C ALA A 193 -4.08 47.89 16.20
N GLU A 194 -5.36 47.54 16.07
CA GLU A 194 -6.47 48.32 16.64
C GLU A 194 -6.39 48.36 18.17
N ALA A 195 -6.13 47.22 18.82
CA ALA A 195 -6.02 47.14 20.28
C ALA A 195 -4.81 47.93 20.82
N GLU A 196 -3.66 47.90 20.12
CA GLU A 196 -2.50 48.71 20.48
C GLU A 196 -2.80 50.22 20.34
N ALA A 197 -3.44 50.63 19.24
CA ALA A 197 -3.79 52.03 19.02
C ALA A 197 -4.81 52.56 20.05
N GLU A 198 -5.82 51.76 20.41
CA GLU A 198 -6.77 52.11 21.48
C GLU A 198 -6.07 52.23 22.84
N ALA A 199 -5.17 51.30 23.18
CA ALA A 199 -4.43 51.34 24.44
C ALA A 199 -3.47 52.54 24.52
N GLU A 200 -2.80 52.89 23.42
CA GLU A 200 -1.96 54.10 23.36
C GLU A 200 -2.79 55.37 23.53
N ALA A 201 -3.95 55.46 22.87
CA ALA A 201 -4.83 56.62 22.98
C ALA A 201 -5.43 56.78 24.39
N GLU A 202 -5.83 55.68 25.04
CA GLU A 202 -6.28 55.70 26.43
C GLU A 202 -5.16 56.14 27.39
N ALA A 203 -3.94 55.63 27.21
CA ALA A 203 -2.79 56.01 28.03
C ALA A 203 -2.39 57.49 27.87
N GLU A 204 -2.44 58.03 26.64
CA GLU A 204 -2.20 59.45 26.38
C GLU A 204 -3.28 60.32 27.04
N ALA A 205 -4.56 59.94 26.93
CA ALA A 205 -5.66 60.67 27.53
C ALA A 205 -5.61 60.65 29.07
N GLU A 206 -5.26 59.52 29.68
CA GLU A 206 -5.04 59.44 31.13
C GLU A 206 -3.86 60.32 31.56
N ALA A 207 -2.74 60.30 30.83
CA ALA A 207 -1.57 61.13 31.15
C ALA A 207 -1.86 62.64 31.01
N GLU A 208 -2.62 63.06 29.99
CA GLU A 208 -3.06 64.46 29.85
C GLU A 208 -4.01 64.86 31.00
N ALA A 209 -4.96 64.02 31.36
CA ALA A 209 -5.89 64.28 32.46
C ALA A 209 -5.18 64.36 33.81
N GLU A 210 -4.19 63.49 34.07
CA GLU A 210 -3.35 63.57 35.26
C GLU A 210 -2.51 64.85 35.28
N ALA A 211 -1.92 65.25 34.14
CA ALA A 211 -1.14 66.48 34.04
C ALA A 211 -1.99 67.75 34.23
N GLU A 212 -3.22 67.78 33.70
CA GLU A 212 -4.16 68.88 33.93
C GLU A 212 -4.60 68.92 35.41
N ALA A 213 -4.90 67.77 36.02
CA ALA A 213 -5.25 67.69 37.44
C ALA A 213 -4.10 68.12 38.36
N GLU A 214 -2.85 67.75 38.04
CA GLU A 214 -1.66 68.22 38.75
C GLU A 214 -1.45 69.72 38.58
N ALA A 215 -1.64 70.27 37.37
CA ALA A 215 -1.52 71.70 37.11
C ALA A 215 -2.61 72.52 37.84
N GLU A 216 -3.85 72.03 37.88
CA GLU A 216 -4.93 72.63 38.67
C GLU A 216 -4.65 72.54 40.18
N ALA A 217 -4.13 71.41 40.66
CA ALA A 217 -3.74 71.24 42.06
C ALA A 217 -2.55 72.15 42.45
N GLU A 218 -1.57 72.36 41.56
CA GLU A 218 -0.47 73.30 41.78
C GLU A 218 -0.95 74.77 41.75
N ALA A 219 -1.92 75.11 40.89
CA ALA A 219 -2.55 76.42 40.86
C ALA A 219 -3.42 76.71 42.10
N GLU A 220 -4.07 75.69 42.67
CA GLU A 220 -4.79 75.80 43.94
C GLU A 220 -3.86 75.74 45.17
N ALA A 221 -2.66 75.14 45.07
CA ALA A 221 -1.68 75.04 46.15
C ALA A 221 -0.87 76.34 46.42
N GLU A 222 -0.85 77.32 45.50
CA GLU A 222 -0.36 78.68 45.81
C GLU A 222 -1.33 79.51 46.68
N ALA A 223 -2.52 78.99 46.99
CA ALA A 223 -3.51 79.61 47.86
C ALA A 223 -3.93 78.70 49.02
N LEU A 224 -3.09 78.58 50.06
CA LEU A 224 -3.41 78.57 51.51
C LEU A 224 -2.43 77.70 52.34
N PRO A 225 -2.18 78.05 53.62
CA PRO A 225 -1.12 77.45 54.42
C PRO A 225 -1.53 76.20 55.22
N ALA A 226 -0.51 75.35 55.39
CA ALA A 226 -0.33 74.17 56.25
C ALA A 226 -1.25 73.93 57.46
N ARG A 227 -1.65 72.66 57.67
CA ARG A 227 -1.63 72.02 59.01
C ARG A 227 -1.80 70.48 59.04
N SER A 228 -0.86 69.87 59.79
CA SER A 228 -0.87 68.71 60.71
C SER A 228 -1.65 67.40 60.45
N GLN A 229 -0.86 66.35 60.22
CA GLN A 229 -0.81 65.01 60.85
C GLN A 229 -2.02 64.44 61.63
N CYS A 230 -2.51 63.28 61.17
CA CYS A 230 -2.52 61.97 61.86
C CYS A 230 -2.98 60.94 60.79
N GLY A 231 -2.33 59.82 60.48
CA GLY A 231 -1.77 58.79 61.33
C GLY A 231 -2.72 57.58 61.33
N HIS A 232 -2.48 56.60 60.46
CA HIS A 232 -2.43 55.14 60.71
C HIS A 232 -2.60 54.30 59.43
N SER A 233 -1.61 53.45 59.20
CA SER A 233 -1.56 52.25 58.34
C SER A 233 -2.04 51.03 59.19
N PRO A 234 -2.07 49.75 58.74
CA PRO A 234 -1.66 49.21 57.44
C PRO A 234 -2.46 47.98 56.89
N HIS A 235 -2.01 47.52 55.71
CA HIS A 235 -1.88 46.12 55.23
C HIS A 235 -3.14 45.34 54.80
N ALA A 236 -3.30 45.01 53.51
CA ALA A 236 -2.63 43.93 52.74
C ALA A 236 -3.39 42.59 52.86
N SER A 237 -3.48 41.69 51.89
CA SER A 237 -2.78 41.46 50.63
C SER A 237 -3.56 40.40 49.84
N GLU A 238 -3.67 40.63 48.53
CA GLU A 238 -3.33 39.68 47.46
C GLU A 238 -3.94 38.26 47.33
N ARG A 239 -4.02 37.92 46.03
CA ARG A 239 -3.73 36.61 45.39
C ARG A 239 -4.86 35.59 45.22
N THR A 240 -5.42 35.64 44.02
CA THR A 240 -5.26 34.67 42.90
C THR A 240 -5.29 33.15 43.13
N GLN A 241 -5.66 32.49 42.01
CA GLN A 241 -5.42 31.11 41.57
C GLN A 241 -6.52 30.10 41.89
N ARG A 242 -7.23 29.63 40.85
CA ARG A 242 -6.88 28.55 39.89
C ARG A 242 -7.22 27.18 40.47
N TRP A 243 -8.24 26.54 39.89
CA TRP A 243 -8.51 25.11 40.08
C TRP A 243 -8.56 24.44 38.71
N GLY A 244 -7.67 23.46 38.54
CA GLY A 244 -7.57 22.60 37.38
C GLY A 244 -8.24 21.25 37.60
N GLU A 245 -8.60 20.65 36.46
CA GLU A 245 -8.45 19.26 36.03
C GLU A 245 -8.87 18.09 36.95
N GLY A 246 -9.58 17.13 36.33
CA GLY A 246 -9.42 15.71 36.70
C GLY A 246 -10.68 14.83 36.63
N GLN A 247 -11.37 14.75 35.48
CA GLN A 247 -12.29 13.64 35.22
C GLN A 247 -11.54 12.49 34.51
N GLN A 248 -11.39 11.36 35.20
CA GLN A 248 -11.11 10.06 34.59
C GLN A 248 -12.43 9.34 34.32
N GLN A 249 -12.71 9.03 33.05
CA GLN A 249 -13.64 7.97 32.68
C GLN A 249 -13.04 7.09 31.59
N ALA A 250 -12.89 5.82 31.94
CA ALA A 250 -12.61 4.72 31.05
C ALA A 250 -13.78 4.51 30.08
N ARG A 251 -13.49 4.34 28.79
CA ARG A 251 -14.41 3.74 27.81
C ARG A 251 -13.70 2.61 27.08
N THR A 252 -14.12 1.40 27.42
CA THR A 252 -13.98 0.18 26.63
C THR A 252 -14.96 0.19 25.46
N GLY A 253 -14.51 -0.22 24.27
CA GLY A 253 -15.39 -0.56 23.14
C GLY A 253 -15.01 0.12 21.83
N GLY A 254 -13.86 -0.26 21.25
CA GLY A 254 -13.52 0.09 19.88
C GLY A 254 -14.05 -0.97 18.92
N THR A 255 -15.02 -0.60 18.10
CA THR A 255 -15.44 -1.35 16.91
C THR A 255 -14.29 -1.42 15.91
N GLU A 256 -13.94 -2.62 15.47
CA GLU A 256 -13.11 -2.87 14.28
C GLU A 256 -13.79 -2.23 13.06
N GLN A 257 -13.42 -1.00 12.74
CA GLN A 257 -13.60 -0.41 11.43
C GLN A 257 -12.22 -0.32 10.81
N ASP A 258 -12.05 -1.10 9.74
CA ASP A 258 -10.86 -1.17 8.90
C ASP A 258 -10.28 0.23 8.65
N HIS A 259 -9.07 0.48 9.16
CA HIS A 259 -8.19 1.53 8.66
C HIS A 259 -7.69 1.12 7.27
N PHE A 260 -8.60 1.12 6.29
CA PHE A 260 -8.25 1.08 4.88
C PHE A 260 -7.71 2.48 4.53
N GLN A 261 -6.41 2.69 4.73
CA GLN A 261 -5.72 3.86 4.20
C GLN A 261 -5.89 3.84 2.68
N MET A 262 -6.83 4.63 2.18
CA MET A 262 -7.03 4.90 0.76
C MET A 262 -5.71 5.34 0.17
N THR A 263 -5.11 4.54 -0.71
CA THR A 263 -3.93 4.98 -1.44
C THR A 263 -4.35 5.84 -2.60
N ARG A 264 -3.77 7.04 -2.62
CA ARG A 264 -3.88 8.00 -3.71
C ARG A 264 -3.52 7.38 -5.05
N SER A 265 -4.28 7.73 -6.06
CA SER A 265 -4.01 7.47 -7.46
C SER A 265 -2.93 8.44 -7.91
N VAL A 266 -1.68 7.97 -7.98
CA VAL A 266 -0.54 8.75 -8.47
C VAL A 266 -0.21 8.40 -9.91
N TRP A 267 0.11 9.42 -10.70
CA TRP A 267 0.63 9.27 -12.07
C TRP A 267 2.00 9.96 -12.22
N PRO A 268 2.99 9.33 -12.88
CA PRO A 268 3.00 7.95 -13.38
C PRO A 268 2.89 6.93 -12.23
N LEU A 269 2.43 5.72 -12.54
CA LEU A 269 2.40 4.63 -11.57
C LEU A 269 3.83 4.33 -11.09
N VAL A 270 4.01 4.26 -9.78
CA VAL A 270 5.29 3.96 -9.14
C VAL A 270 5.15 2.93 -8.01
N TYR A 271 6.26 2.29 -7.67
CA TYR A 271 6.44 1.54 -6.44
C TYR A 271 7.79 1.82 -5.80
N GLU A 272 7.89 1.57 -4.50
CA GLU A 272 9.15 1.66 -3.75
C GLU A 272 9.83 0.28 -3.73
N ASP A 273 11.05 0.22 -4.23
CA ASP A 273 11.97 -0.90 -4.11
C ASP A 273 13.03 -0.56 -3.06
N LEU A 274 13.22 -1.41 -2.05
CA LEU A 274 14.26 -1.17 -1.03
C LEU A 274 15.67 -1.09 -1.61
N ASP A 275 15.94 -1.75 -2.75
CA ASP A 275 17.27 -1.77 -3.35
C ASP A 275 17.45 -0.67 -4.42
N ARG A 276 16.36 -0.22 -5.07
CA ARG A 276 16.41 0.72 -6.21
C ARG A 276 15.73 2.07 -5.94
N GLY A 277 15.10 2.24 -4.78
CA GLY A 277 14.24 3.39 -4.48
C GLY A 277 12.96 3.39 -5.31
N ARG A 278 12.51 4.58 -5.70
CA ARG A 278 11.28 4.78 -6.47
C ARG A 278 11.44 4.31 -7.91
N VAL A 279 10.59 3.37 -8.34
CA VAL A 279 10.59 2.80 -9.69
C VAL A 279 9.29 3.13 -10.42
N VAL A 280 9.39 3.60 -11.66
CA VAL A 280 8.24 3.85 -12.55
C VAL A 280 7.76 2.55 -13.19
N CYS A 281 6.46 2.30 -13.16
CA CYS A 281 5.83 1.12 -13.74
C CYS A 281 5.52 1.30 -15.23
N THR A 282 5.63 0.21 -15.98
CA THR A 282 5.28 0.10 -17.40
C THR A 282 4.30 -1.05 -17.68
N PRO A 283 3.10 -1.06 -17.05
CA PRO A 283 2.13 -2.15 -17.18
C PRO A 283 1.68 -2.40 -18.63
N GLU A 284 1.75 -1.39 -19.51
CA GLU A 284 1.45 -1.50 -20.93
C GLU A 284 2.25 -2.59 -21.66
N LEU A 285 3.44 -2.95 -21.15
CA LEU A 285 4.28 -4.02 -21.71
C LEU A 285 3.65 -5.40 -21.58
N PHE A 286 2.66 -5.59 -20.69
CA PHE A 286 1.94 -6.86 -20.54
C PHE A 286 0.79 -7.03 -21.54
N GLY A 287 0.33 -5.94 -22.17
CA GLY A 287 -0.88 -5.96 -22.99
C GLY A 287 -2.11 -6.48 -22.23
N ASP A 288 -3.08 -7.04 -22.96
CA ASP A 288 -4.35 -7.47 -22.36
C ASP A 288 -4.22 -8.84 -21.68
N VAL A 289 -3.85 -8.82 -20.40
CA VAL A 289 -3.66 -10.02 -19.59
C VAL A 289 -4.96 -10.74 -19.27
N VAL A 290 -4.87 -12.06 -19.06
CA VAL A 290 -6.01 -12.86 -18.60
C VAL A 290 -6.13 -12.75 -17.08
N LEU A 291 -7.29 -12.35 -16.59
CA LEU A 291 -7.61 -12.28 -15.16
C LEU A 291 -8.50 -13.42 -14.67
N ALA A 292 -9.27 -14.06 -15.56
CA ALA A 292 -10.08 -15.22 -15.21
C ALA A 292 -10.33 -16.14 -16.42
N ARG A 293 -10.51 -17.43 -16.14
CA ARG A 293 -10.94 -18.45 -17.12
C ARG A 293 -11.81 -19.50 -16.45
N ARG A 294 -12.58 -20.26 -17.23
CA ARG A 294 -13.54 -21.25 -16.69
C ARG A 294 -12.90 -22.27 -15.73
N ASP A 295 -11.72 -22.75 -16.04
CA ASP A 295 -10.98 -23.78 -15.30
C ASP A 295 -10.15 -23.22 -14.12
N VAL A 296 -9.77 -21.94 -14.19
CA VAL A 296 -9.08 -21.22 -13.12
C VAL A 296 -9.74 -19.85 -13.01
N PRO A 297 -10.71 -19.69 -12.10
CA PRO A 297 -11.63 -18.55 -12.08
C PRO A 297 -10.96 -17.24 -11.67
N ALA A 298 -9.68 -17.25 -11.26
CA ALA A 298 -8.89 -16.07 -10.96
C ALA A 298 -7.41 -16.30 -11.27
N SER A 299 -6.75 -15.33 -11.91
CA SER A 299 -5.33 -15.41 -12.27
C SER A 299 -4.42 -15.15 -11.07
N TYR A 300 -3.18 -15.61 -11.16
CA TYR A 300 -2.15 -15.31 -10.15
C TYR A 300 -2.04 -13.80 -9.86
N HIS A 301 -2.01 -12.95 -10.91
CA HIS A 301 -1.89 -11.50 -10.74
C HIS A 301 -3.04 -10.90 -9.94
N LEU A 302 -4.28 -11.37 -10.16
CA LEU A 302 -5.43 -10.92 -9.38
C LEU A 302 -5.32 -11.38 -7.92
N CYS A 303 -5.11 -12.69 -7.71
CA CYS A 303 -5.14 -13.29 -6.38
C CYS A 303 -4.04 -12.75 -5.47
N VAL A 304 -2.79 -12.69 -5.95
CA VAL A 304 -1.65 -12.24 -5.14
C VAL A 304 -1.81 -10.79 -4.72
N THR A 305 -2.31 -9.94 -5.63
CA THR A 305 -2.48 -8.52 -5.38
C THR A 305 -3.64 -8.26 -4.42
N HIS A 306 -4.77 -8.94 -4.63
CA HIS A 306 -5.92 -8.89 -3.73
C HIS A 306 -5.55 -9.35 -2.32
N ASP A 307 -4.89 -10.49 -2.18
CA ASP A 307 -4.59 -11.06 -0.87
C ASP A 307 -3.51 -10.28 -0.13
N ASP A 308 -2.53 -9.70 -0.84
CA ASP A 308 -1.56 -8.81 -0.21
C ASP A 308 -2.25 -7.57 0.39
N ALA A 309 -3.24 -6.99 -0.32
CA ALA A 309 -4.04 -5.89 0.22
C ALA A 309 -4.88 -6.32 1.43
N MET A 310 -5.62 -7.44 1.33
CA MET A 310 -6.51 -7.91 2.40
C MET A 310 -5.78 -8.43 3.63
N GLN A 311 -4.55 -8.97 3.48
CA GLN A 311 -3.73 -9.41 4.60
C GLN A 311 -2.91 -8.28 5.23
N GLY A 312 -2.98 -7.05 4.67
CA GLY A 312 -2.22 -5.91 5.14
C GLY A 312 -0.70 -6.08 4.95
N VAL A 313 -0.28 -6.75 3.87
CA VAL A 313 1.14 -6.91 3.53
C VAL A 313 1.72 -5.53 3.22
N THR A 314 2.78 -5.16 3.93
CA THR A 314 3.47 -3.87 3.75
C THR A 314 4.81 -4.01 3.03
N LEU A 315 5.41 -5.21 3.02
CA LEU A 315 6.62 -5.51 2.25
C LEU A 315 6.47 -6.84 1.50
N VAL A 316 6.51 -6.77 0.18
CA VAL A 316 6.51 -7.92 -0.71
C VAL A 316 7.96 -8.34 -0.99
N ALA A 317 8.40 -9.35 -0.25
CA ALA A 317 9.68 -10.02 -0.47
C ALA A 317 9.48 -11.23 -1.42
N ARG A 318 10.10 -11.20 -2.61
CA ARG A 318 9.98 -12.27 -3.62
C ARG A 318 11.20 -12.38 -4.52
N GLY A 319 11.24 -13.35 -5.43
CA GLY A 319 12.35 -13.53 -6.36
C GLY A 319 12.42 -12.43 -7.44
N GLU A 320 13.63 -12.13 -7.88
CA GLU A 320 13.92 -11.18 -8.97
C GLU A 320 13.18 -11.52 -10.27
N ASP A 321 12.89 -12.80 -10.52
CA ASP A 321 12.13 -13.26 -11.69
C ASP A 321 10.67 -12.78 -11.69
N LEU A 322 10.12 -12.41 -10.53
CA LEU A 322 8.78 -11.86 -10.39
C LEU A 322 8.77 -10.32 -10.41
N ARG A 323 9.92 -9.66 -10.54
CA ARG A 323 10.00 -8.20 -10.62
C ARG A 323 9.14 -7.61 -11.73
N PRO A 324 9.16 -8.12 -12.98
CA PRO A 324 8.36 -7.50 -14.03
C PRO A 324 6.85 -7.52 -13.74
N ALA A 325 6.35 -8.54 -13.03
CA ALA A 325 4.94 -8.62 -12.66
C ALA A 325 4.48 -7.51 -11.71
N THR A 326 5.41 -6.79 -11.07
CA THR A 326 5.12 -5.65 -10.17
C THR A 326 4.36 -4.56 -10.90
N ASP A 327 4.70 -4.27 -12.16
CA ASP A 327 4.06 -3.21 -12.94
C ASP A 327 2.55 -3.46 -13.09
N LEU A 328 2.19 -4.71 -13.41
CA LEU A 328 0.79 -5.12 -13.51
C LEU A 328 0.10 -5.16 -12.13
N HIS A 329 0.79 -5.60 -11.09
CA HIS A 329 0.23 -5.60 -9.72
C HIS A 329 -0.06 -4.18 -9.25
N ARG A 330 0.80 -3.21 -9.60
CA ARG A 330 0.61 -1.79 -9.33
C ARG A 330 -0.60 -1.21 -10.06
N LEU A 331 -0.82 -1.58 -11.32
CA LEU A 331 -2.04 -1.21 -12.05
C LEU A 331 -3.30 -1.74 -11.35
N LEU A 332 -3.31 -3.02 -10.96
CA LEU A 332 -4.47 -3.61 -10.26
C LEU A 332 -4.72 -2.94 -8.90
N GLN A 333 -3.68 -2.60 -8.15
CA GLN A 333 -3.82 -1.85 -6.90
C GLN A 333 -4.42 -0.46 -7.13
N ALA A 334 -3.97 0.27 -8.15
CA ALA A 334 -4.49 1.60 -8.47
C ALA A 334 -5.98 1.56 -8.88
N LEU A 335 -6.35 0.59 -9.75
CA LEU A 335 -7.74 0.37 -10.15
C LEU A 335 -8.66 0.09 -8.95
N MET A 336 -8.17 -0.71 -7.99
CA MET A 336 -8.95 -1.16 -6.85
C MET A 336 -8.82 -0.26 -5.61
N GLY A 337 -8.00 0.80 -5.68
CA GLY A 337 -7.70 1.66 -4.53
C GLY A 337 -6.97 0.93 -3.39
N TRP A 338 -6.27 -0.17 -3.68
CA TRP A 338 -5.56 -0.96 -2.67
C TRP A 338 -4.20 -0.37 -2.33
N ARG A 339 -3.82 -0.49 -1.06
CA ARG A 339 -2.52 -0.06 -0.57
C ARG A 339 -1.37 -0.65 -1.38
N THR A 340 -0.45 0.23 -1.78
CA THR A 340 0.83 -0.14 -2.39
C THR A 340 1.82 -0.62 -1.32
N PRO A 341 2.27 -1.88 -1.34
CA PRO A 341 3.36 -2.32 -0.49
C PRO A 341 4.70 -1.83 -1.01
N THR A 342 5.71 -1.81 -0.15
CA THR A 342 7.12 -1.75 -0.56
C THR A 342 7.53 -3.10 -1.13
N TYR A 343 8.53 -3.14 -2.01
CA TYR A 343 9.04 -4.35 -2.63
C TYR A 343 10.53 -4.55 -2.31
N VAL A 344 10.93 -5.81 -2.25
CA VAL A 344 12.34 -6.20 -2.19
C VAL A 344 12.50 -7.54 -2.89
N PHE A 345 13.58 -7.67 -3.66
CA PHE A 345 13.76 -8.79 -4.57
C PHE A 345 15.03 -9.55 -4.24
N HIS A 346 14.88 -10.83 -3.90
CA HIS A 346 16.05 -11.67 -3.72
C HIS A 346 16.51 -12.24 -5.07
N PRO A 347 17.82 -12.42 -5.29
CA PRO A 347 18.32 -13.14 -6.45
C PRO A 347 17.81 -14.58 -6.46
N LEU A 348 17.92 -15.23 -7.62
CA LEU A 348 17.60 -16.65 -7.72
C LEU A 348 18.73 -17.49 -7.10
N LEU A 349 18.37 -18.61 -6.49
CA LEU A 349 19.35 -19.55 -5.95
C LEU A 349 20.00 -20.34 -7.10
N CYS A 350 21.32 -20.33 -7.15
CA CYS A 350 22.11 -21.10 -8.09
C CYS A 350 22.83 -22.28 -7.41
N ASP A 351 23.12 -23.31 -8.19
CA ASP A 351 23.99 -24.43 -7.79
C ASP A 351 25.47 -23.99 -7.78
N ALA A 352 26.36 -24.89 -7.35
CA ALA A 352 27.80 -24.62 -7.30
C ALA A 352 28.44 -24.32 -8.68
N GLN A 353 27.70 -24.57 -9.77
CA GLN A 353 28.11 -24.30 -11.15
C GLN A 353 27.44 -23.02 -11.71
N GLY A 354 26.74 -22.26 -10.87
CA GLY A 354 26.06 -21.02 -11.27
C GLY A 354 24.76 -21.23 -12.06
N ARG A 355 24.24 -22.45 -12.13
CA ARG A 355 22.96 -22.75 -12.80
C ARG A 355 21.82 -22.55 -11.81
N ARG A 356 20.72 -21.93 -12.26
CA ARG A 356 19.51 -21.77 -11.45
C ARG A 356 19.08 -23.13 -10.90
N LEU A 357 18.99 -23.25 -9.58
CA LEU A 357 18.40 -24.43 -8.94
C LEU A 357 16.91 -24.49 -9.30
N SER A 358 16.54 -25.37 -10.22
CA SER A 358 15.16 -25.61 -10.58
C SER A 358 14.64 -26.92 -9.98
N LYS A 359 13.32 -27.05 -9.88
CA LYS A 359 12.65 -28.32 -9.51
C LYS A 359 13.07 -29.51 -10.38
N ARG A 360 13.66 -29.29 -11.56
CA ARG A 360 14.07 -30.33 -12.50
C ARG A 360 15.48 -30.87 -12.25
N ASP A 361 16.30 -30.17 -11.47
CA ASP A 361 17.74 -30.48 -11.33
C ASP A 361 18.03 -31.48 -10.20
N GLY A 362 17.01 -32.13 -9.64
CA GLY A 362 17.18 -33.14 -8.60
C GLY A 362 17.62 -32.58 -7.24
N ALA A 363 17.41 -31.27 -7.00
CA ALA A 363 17.75 -30.65 -5.72
C ALA A 363 16.97 -31.32 -4.58
N ALA A 364 17.68 -31.80 -3.56
CA ALA A 364 17.07 -32.46 -2.42
C ALA A 364 16.03 -31.56 -1.74
N SER A 365 14.89 -32.14 -1.40
CA SER A 365 13.83 -31.52 -0.63
C SER A 365 14.20 -31.42 0.85
N VAL A 366 13.58 -30.49 1.57
CA VAL A 366 13.76 -30.37 3.03
C VAL A 366 13.33 -31.64 3.75
N ARG A 367 12.28 -32.32 3.25
CA ARG A 367 11.89 -33.64 3.73
C ARG A 367 13.03 -34.65 3.64
N GLU A 368 13.72 -34.73 2.50
CA GLU A 368 14.86 -35.64 2.30
C GLU A 368 16.05 -35.25 3.19
N MET A 369 16.35 -33.96 3.31
CA MET A 369 17.40 -33.45 4.21
C MET A 369 17.13 -33.84 5.67
N ARG A 370 15.87 -33.72 6.12
CA ARG A 370 15.46 -34.15 7.47
C ARG A 370 15.62 -35.66 7.66
N VAL A 371 15.25 -36.47 6.67
CA VAL A 371 15.43 -37.94 6.71
C VAL A 371 16.93 -38.31 6.73
N ALA A 372 17.76 -37.54 6.04
CA ALA A 372 19.21 -37.69 6.04
C ALA A 372 19.89 -37.22 7.35
N GLY A 373 19.12 -36.78 8.35
CA GLY A 373 19.62 -36.39 9.67
C GLY A 373 20.18 -34.97 9.75
N MET A 374 19.95 -34.13 8.75
CA MET A 374 20.35 -32.71 8.82
C MET A 374 19.55 -31.98 9.89
N THR A 375 20.16 -31.01 10.57
CA THR A 375 19.46 -30.15 11.53
C THR A 375 18.76 -28.98 10.82
N PRO A 376 17.71 -28.39 11.43
CA PRO A 376 17.11 -27.16 10.92
C PRO A 376 18.13 -26.04 10.68
N GLU A 377 19.08 -25.88 11.60
CA GLU A 377 20.14 -24.88 11.55
C GLU A 377 21.02 -25.07 10.32
N ALA A 378 21.40 -26.31 10.02
CA ALA A 378 22.22 -26.64 8.85
C ALA A 378 21.48 -26.33 7.54
N VAL A 379 20.19 -26.70 7.45
CA VAL A 379 19.38 -26.41 6.25
C VAL A 379 19.19 -24.89 6.07
N ARG A 380 18.94 -24.14 7.15
CA ARG A 380 18.85 -22.67 7.08
C ARG A 380 20.18 -22.04 6.66
N ALA A 381 21.31 -22.57 7.12
CA ALA A 381 22.64 -22.09 6.75
C ALA A 381 22.99 -22.36 5.28
N MET A 382 22.46 -23.43 4.69
CA MET A 382 22.61 -23.71 3.25
C MET A 382 21.69 -22.86 2.36
N ALA A 383 20.58 -22.37 2.90
CA ALA A 383 19.58 -21.57 2.19
C ALA A 383 20.02 -20.10 2.04
N VAL A 384 21.22 -19.89 1.49
CA VAL A 384 21.81 -18.57 1.25
C VAL A 384 21.88 -18.33 -0.25
N PHE A 385 21.46 -17.15 -0.69
CA PHE A 385 21.57 -16.76 -2.09
C PHE A 385 23.03 -16.66 -2.52
N ALA A 386 23.49 -17.61 -3.34
CA ALA A 386 24.73 -17.46 -4.08
C ALA A 386 24.45 -16.58 -5.31
N GLY A 387 25.31 -15.60 -5.61
CA GLY A 387 25.16 -14.74 -6.77
C GLY A 387 25.18 -15.57 -8.06
N CYS A 388 24.07 -15.57 -8.80
CA CYS A 388 24.04 -16.05 -10.17
C CYS A 388 24.63 -14.96 -11.07
N SER A 389 25.69 -15.25 -11.82
CA SER A 389 26.09 -14.40 -12.93
C SER A 389 24.98 -14.45 -13.98
N THR A 390 24.32 -13.32 -14.24
CA THR A 390 23.27 -13.16 -15.25
C THR A 390 23.77 -13.35 -16.66
#